data_AF-A0A974SD90-F1
#
_entry.id   AF-A0A974SD90-F1
#
_cell.length_a   1.000
_cell.length_b   1.000
_cell.length_c   1.000
_cell.angle_alpha   90.00
_cell.angle_beta   90.00
_cell.angle_gamma   90.00
#
_symmetry.space_group_name_H-M   'P 1'
#
loop_
_entity.id
_entity.type
_entity.pdbx_description
1 polymer ?
#
loop_
_entity_poly.entity_id
_entity_poly.type
_entity_poly.pdbx_seq_one_letter_code
_entity_poly.pdbx_strand_id
1 'polypeptide(L)'
;MKPTSPSLSVNPSLLNAVTPMGLEFSRNGLVIGEQTAKMYGVIQYPPKADVGWLSTLTNMPSTMVSIGFQPIDNSALISAISKSITQNRSMADSVKDPLTRQRADKAATDGENIMMQIDQNGETVGLMNVMVMPFAEDEKQFTRACRRVENTFSMMRCKIRNLAHLQKEGFRHLSPMYPAQDQIGDILNKIMPMSTFVGGFPFASSGFNDETGYYFAKDASGGLVIVDTWKRGGDRTNSNIVIMGVAGVGKSTAVKHVALSEYMKGTKIIFIDPESEYRELCQRLNGDWINAGGGSNGRINPLQIRPAPRDEEDEQFPLYKDEGHGMSDMALHLKNLEIFFNLYIPDLTMMQKAVLKQCLIELYNQFLITWTTDITKLSQQRLPYFF
;
A
#
# COMPACT_ATOMS: atom_id res chain seq x y z
N MET A 1 -27.89 -24.54 44.52
CA MET A 1 -27.36 -25.62 43.65
C MET A 1 -26.26 -25.00 42.78
N LYS A 2 -25.00 -25.47 42.89
CA LYS A 2 -23.94 -25.06 41.96
C LYS A 2 -24.31 -25.56 40.56
N PRO A 3 -24.20 -24.75 39.49
CA PRO A 3 -24.43 -25.25 38.15
C PRO A 3 -23.29 -26.23 37.82
N THR A 4 -23.63 -27.51 37.69
CA THR A 4 -22.76 -28.51 37.10
C THR A 4 -22.51 -28.11 35.65
N SER A 5 -21.32 -27.61 35.36
CA SER A 5 -20.85 -27.36 34.00
C SER A 5 -20.95 -28.67 33.19
N PRO A 6 -21.60 -28.69 32.03
CA PRO A 6 -21.68 -29.89 31.21
C PRO A 6 -20.28 -30.35 30.85
N SER A 7 -19.97 -31.63 31.05
CA SER A 7 -18.70 -32.22 30.64
C SER A 7 -18.66 -32.26 29.12
N LEU A 8 -18.15 -31.19 28.51
CA LEU A 8 -17.85 -31.15 27.08
C LEU A 8 -16.84 -32.27 26.79
N SER A 9 -17.20 -33.19 25.89
CA SER A 9 -16.28 -34.22 25.40
C SER A 9 -15.15 -33.51 24.64
N VAL A 10 -13.96 -33.46 25.24
CA VAL A 10 -12.77 -32.85 24.63
C VAL A 10 -12.38 -33.66 23.40
N ASN A 11 -12.28 -33.01 22.23
CA ASN A 11 -11.76 -33.65 21.01
C ASN A 11 -10.22 -33.73 21.11
N PRO A 12 -9.63 -34.92 21.30
CA PRO A 12 -8.18 -35.05 21.52
C PRO A 12 -7.37 -34.69 20.26
N SER A 13 -7.91 -34.93 19.06
CA SER A 13 -7.25 -34.56 17.80
C SER A 13 -7.16 -33.04 17.64
N LEU A 14 -8.23 -32.32 17.95
CA LEU A 14 -8.24 -30.86 17.94
C LEU A 14 -7.30 -30.30 19.02
N LEU A 15 -7.35 -30.85 20.23
CA LEU A 15 -6.49 -30.44 21.34
C LEU A 15 -5.01 -30.58 20.96
N ASN A 16 -4.61 -31.72 20.40
CA ASN A 16 -3.23 -31.97 19.96
C ASN A 16 -2.81 -31.03 18.83
N ALA A 17 -3.73 -30.66 17.93
CA ALA A 17 -3.43 -29.75 16.82
C ALA A 17 -3.21 -28.29 17.27
N VAL A 18 -3.88 -27.84 18.34
CA VAL A 18 -3.79 -26.45 18.84
C VAL A 18 -2.83 -26.28 20.02
N THR A 19 -2.41 -27.38 20.65
CA THR A 19 -1.48 -27.33 21.78
C THR A 19 -0.07 -27.03 21.27
N PRO A 20 0.58 -25.95 21.75
CA PRO A 20 1.96 -25.68 21.36
C PRO A 20 2.89 -26.76 21.89
N MET A 21 3.97 -27.05 21.15
CA MET A 21 4.98 -28.06 21.52
C MET A 21 5.62 -27.81 22.90
N GLY A 22 5.69 -26.54 23.33
CA GLY A 22 6.18 -26.13 24.63
C GLY A 22 5.63 -24.77 25.01
N LEU A 23 5.45 -24.53 26.31
CA LEU A 23 5.03 -23.24 26.84
C LEU A 23 5.79 -22.94 28.12
N GLU A 24 6.63 -21.91 28.09
CA GLU A 24 7.43 -21.48 29.23
C GLU A 24 7.22 -19.99 29.51
N PHE A 25 7.09 -19.63 30.78
CA PHE A 25 6.99 -18.24 31.23
C PHE A 25 8.19 -17.89 32.09
N SER A 26 8.91 -16.85 31.70
CA SER A 26 10.00 -16.26 32.47
C SER A 26 9.59 -14.91 33.05
N ARG A 27 10.47 -14.31 33.87
CA ARG A 27 10.22 -12.98 34.45
C ARG A 27 9.90 -11.91 33.40
N ASN A 28 10.58 -11.92 32.25
CA ASN A 28 10.55 -10.82 31.28
C ASN A 28 10.16 -11.26 29.87
N GLY A 29 9.73 -12.51 29.67
CA GLY A 29 9.36 -13.05 28.37
C GLY A 29 8.69 -14.41 28.51
N LEU A 30 8.29 -14.97 27.38
CA LEU A 30 7.70 -16.30 27.28
C LEU A 30 8.20 -17.01 26.03
N VAL A 31 8.13 -18.33 26.01
CA VAL A 31 8.43 -19.17 24.85
C VAL A 31 7.18 -19.97 24.51
N ILE A 32 6.75 -19.91 23.25
CA ILE A 32 5.60 -20.65 22.72
C ILE A 32 6.08 -21.50 21.54
N GLY A 33 6.23 -22.80 21.74
CA GLY A 33 6.87 -23.68 20.78
C GLY A 33 8.31 -23.22 20.51
N GLU A 34 8.58 -22.80 19.28
CA GLU A 34 9.90 -22.32 18.83
C GLU A 34 10.01 -20.78 18.88
N GLN A 35 8.92 -20.07 19.21
CA GLN A 35 8.87 -18.61 19.21
C GLN A 35 9.21 -18.05 20.59
N THR A 36 10.19 -17.14 20.64
CA THR A 36 10.43 -16.29 21.82
C THR A 36 9.56 -15.05 21.71
N ALA A 37 8.87 -14.69 22.80
CA ALA A 37 7.95 -13.57 22.85
C ALA A 37 8.06 -12.79 24.17
N LYS A 38 7.46 -11.59 24.20
CA LYS A 38 7.42 -10.74 25.39
C LYS A 38 6.18 -9.86 25.40
N MET A 39 5.55 -9.76 26.56
CA MET A 39 4.32 -8.97 26.73
C MET A 39 4.63 -7.53 27.13
N TYR A 40 4.19 -6.58 26.31
CA TYR A 40 4.15 -5.17 26.64
C TYR A 40 2.70 -4.69 26.81
N GLY A 41 2.49 -3.79 27.77
CA GLY A 41 1.23 -3.07 27.95
C GLY A 41 1.43 -1.56 27.83
N VAL A 42 0.47 -0.87 27.22
CA VAL A 42 0.46 0.59 27.14
C VAL A 42 -0.03 1.17 28.47
N ILE A 43 0.81 1.97 29.12
CA ILE A 43 0.48 2.62 30.40
C ILE A 43 0.10 4.09 30.24
N GLN A 44 0.42 4.69 29.09
CA GLN A 44 0.13 6.09 28.80
C GLN A 44 -0.09 6.26 27.29
N TYR A 45 -1.16 6.99 26.95
CA TYR A 45 -1.54 7.32 25.57
C TYR A 45 -1.20 8.78 25.24
N PRO A 46 -1.12 9.16 23.95
CA PRO A 46 -0.96 10.55 23.55
C PRO A 46 -2.15 11.40 24.03
N PRO A 47 -1.93 12.68 24.39
CA PRO A 47 -3.00 13.57 24.83
C PRO A 47 -3.96 13.94 23.69
N LYS A 48 -3.50 13.86 22.44
CA LYS A 48 -4.31 14.01 21.24
C LYS A 48 -3.92 12.90 20.29
N ALA A 49 -4.87 12.07 19.91
CA ALA A 49 -4.66 11.01 18.96
C ALA A 49 -4.93 11.53 17.53
N ASP A 50 -4.02 11.22 16.62
CA ASP A 50 -4.23 11.48 15.19
C ASP A 50 -5.18 10.43 14.60
N VAL A 51 -5.79 10.74 13.46
CA VAL A 51 -6.62 9.78 12.73
C VAL A 51 -5.75 8.62 12.27
N GLY A 52 -6.20 7.37 12.48
CA GLY A 52 -5.45 6.15 12.12
C GLY A 52 -4.33 5.78 13.09
N TRP A 53 -4.29 6.34 14.29
CA TRP A 53 -3.18 6.08 15.22
C TRP A 53 -3.06 4.60 15.67
N LEU A 54 -4.18 3.87 15.81
CA LEU A 54 -4.16 2.44 16.19
C LEU A 54 -3.73 1.56 15.01
N SER A 55 -4.06 1.90 13.76
CA SER A 55 -3.64 1.13 12.59
C SER A 55 -2.13 1.04 12.48
N THR A 56 -1.41 2.10 12.87
CA THR A 56 0.05 2.11 12.89
C THR A 56 0.61 1.09 13.90
N LEU A 57 -0.11 0.89 15.02
CA LEU A 57 0.29 -0.07 16.05
C LEU A 57 -0.06 -1.52 15.65
N THR A 58 -1.25 -1.75 15.07
CA THR A 58 -1.74 -3.09 14.73
C THR A 58 -1.08 -3.69 13.49
N ASN A 59 -0.56 -2.87 12.57
CA ASN A 59 0.12 -3.35 11.35
C ASN A 59 1.64 -3.57 11.52
N MET A 60 2.16 -3.60 12.75
CA MET A 60 3.59 -3.86 12.95
C MET A 60 3.94 -5.34 12.67
N PRO A 61 4.95 -5.62 11.83
CA PRO A 61 5.33 -6.99 11.51
C PRO A 61 5.93 -7.71 12.72
N SER A 62 5.70 -9.03 12.79
CA SER A 62 6.17 -9.91 13.88
C SER A 62 5.64 -9.49 15.26
N THR A 63 4.41 -9.00 15.31
CA THR A 63 3.73 -8.64 16.56
C THR A 63 2.30 -9.15 16.55
N MET A 64 1.78 -9.45 17.74
CA MET A 64 0.35 -9.63 17.98
C MET A 64 -0.11 -8.48 18.87
N VAL A 65 -1.13 -7.74 18.44
CA VAL A 65 -1.69 -6.61 19.20
C VAL A 65 -3.10 -6.97 19.63
N SER A 66 -3.40 -6.78 20.91
CA SER A 66 -4.76 -6.87 21.44
C SER A 66 -5.20 -5.51 21.95
N ILE A 67 -6.43 -5.15 21.63
CA ILE A 67 -7.06 -3.90 22.04
C ILE A 67 -8.39 -4.26 22.69
N GLY A 68 -8.50 -4.01 23.99
CA GLY A 68 -9.75 -4.11 24.73
C GLY A 68 -10.41 -2.73 24.79
N PHE A 69 -11.72 -2.67 24.53
CA PHE A 69 -12.54 -1.50 24.80
C PHE A 69 -13.84 -1.92 25.49
N GLN A 70 -14.04 -1.47 26.72
CA GLN A 70 -15.25 -1.73 27.50
C GLN A 70 -15.97 -0.41 27.79
N PRO A 71 -17.14 -0.16 27.19
CA PRO A 71 -17.95 1.01 27.52
C PRO A 71 -18.29 1.03 29.01
N ILE A 72 -18.28 2.21 29.62
CA ILE A 72 -18.69 2.40 31.02
C ILE A 72 -20.01 3.17 31.06
N ASP A 73 -20.85 2.86 32.03
CA ASP A 73 -22.00 3.71 32.37
C ASP A 73 -21.51 5.10 32.82
N ASN A 74 -21.94 6.14 32.10
CA ASN A 74 -21.50 7.51 32.27
C ASN A 74 -21.71 8.03 33.72
N SER A 75 -22.72 7.55 34.45
CA SER A 75 -23.06 8.06 35.78
C SER A 75 -21.98 7.82 36.84
N ALA A 76 -21.48 6.59 36.96
CA ALA A 76 -20.43 6.23 37.92
C ALA A 76 -19.06 6.77 37.51
N LEU A 77 -18.81 6.86 36.20
CA LEU A 77 -17.56 7.35 35.66
C LEU A 77 -17.41 8.87 35.83
N ILE A 78 -18.46 9.67 35.64
CA ILE A 78 -18.41 11.11 35.90
C ILE A 78 -17.95 11.38 37.34
N SER A 79 -18.51 10.66 38.32
CA SER A 79 -18.12 10.79 39.72
C SER A 79 -16.65 10.39 39.97
N ALA A 80 -16.19 9.31 39.36
CA ALA A 80 -14.80 8.86 39.47
C ALA A 80 -13.80 9.83 38.82
N ILE A 81 -14.14 10.38 37.64
CA ILE A 81 -13.35 11.40 36.95
C ILE A 81 -13.30 12.68 37.79
N SER A 82 -14.43 13.17 38.31
CA SER A 82 -14.45 14.33 39.20
C SER A 82 -13.51 14.14 40.38
N LYS A 83 -13.57 12.98 41.05
CA LYS A 83 -12.69 12.66 42.17
C LYS A 83 -11.22 12.64 41.75
N SER A 84 -10.90 12.05 40.60
CA SER A 84 -9.54 12.03 40.08
C SER A 84 -9.02 13.42 39.69
N ILE A 85 -9.86 14.29 39.11
CA ILE A 85 -9.51 15.68 38.79
C ILE A 85 -9.17 16.41 40.08
N THR A 86 -10.01 16.31 41.12
CA THR A 86 -9.77 16.95 42.42
C THR A 86 -8.47 16.45 43.06
N GLN A 87 -8.22 15.14 43.03
CA GLN A 87 -6.98 14.55 43.55
C GLN A 87 -5.74 15.02 42.79
N ASN A 88 -5.79 15.03 41.45
CA ASN A 88 -4.67 15.47 40.61
C ASN A 88 -4.39 16.98 40.78
N ARG A 89 -5.43 17.82 40.90
CA ARG A 89 -5.29 19.24 41.27
C ARG A 89 -4.64 19.41 42.63
N SER A 90 -5.13 18.69 43.64
CA SER A 90 -4.58 18.73 45.00
C SER A 90 -3.11 18.25 45.05
N MET A 91 -2.75 17.26 44.23
CA MET A 91 -1.36 16.81 44.07
C MET A 91 -0.50 17.89 43.39
N ALA A 92 -1.01 18.55 42.35
CA ALA A 92 -0.30 19.64 41.69
C ALA A 92 -0.02 20.81 42.64
N ASP A 93 -0.97 21.13 43.53
CA ASP A 93 -0.83 22.21 44.52
C ASP A 93 0.16 21.86 45.65
N SER A 94 0.31 20.57 45.98
CA SER A 94 1.15 20.11 47.08
C SER A 94 2.59 19.75 46.69
N VAL A 95 2.84 19.37 45.44
CA VAL A 95 4.17 18.93 44.98
C VAL A 95 5.04 20.13 44.58
N LYS A 96 6.24 20.22 45.18
CA LYS A 96 7.23 21.27 44.91
C LYS A 96 8.04 21.06 43.63
N ASP A 97 8.19 19.81 43.19
CA ASP A 97 8.92 19.49 41.95
C ASP A 97 8.14 20.01 40.72
N PRO A 98 8.71 20.94 39.92
CA PRO A 98 8.00 21.56 38.80
C PRO A 98 7.50 20.56 37.75
N LEU A 99 8.28 19.50 37.48
CA LEU A 99 7.93 18.51 36.45
C LEU A 99 6.74 17.63 36.90
N THR A 100 6.76 17.18 38.16
CA THR A 100 5.68 16.37 38.73
C THR A 100 4.40 17.20 38.93
N ARG A 101 4.53 18.46 39.35
CA ARG A 101 3.40 19.41 39.40
C ARG A 101 2.75 19.58 38.04
N GLN A 102 3.54 19.88 36.99
CA GLN A 102 3.03 20.05 35.64
C GLN A 102 2.32 18.80 35.12
N ARG A 103 2.82 17.60 35.43
CA ARG A 103 2.17 16.34 35.06
C ARG A 103 0.82 16.14 35.75
N ALA A 104 0.74 16.46 37.04
CA ALA A 104 -0.50 16.37 37.81
C ALA A 104 -1.55 17.37 37.31
N ASP A 105 -1.15 18.61 37.05
CA ASP A 105 -2.04 19.63 36.46
C ASP A 105 -2.55 19.21 35.08
N LYS A 106 -1.66 18.71 34.22
CA LYS A 106 -2.06 18.23 32.90
C LYS A 106 -3.05 17.07 32.98
N ALA A 107 -2.83 16.11 33.89
CA ALA A 107 -3.76 15.01 34.10
C ALA A 107 -5.14 15.48 34.59
N ALA A 108 -5.20 16.56 35.38
CA ALA A 108 -6.46 17.18 35.77
C ALA A 108 -7.17 17.84 34.57
N THR A 109 -6.46 18.63 33.77
CA THR A 109 -7.01 19.28 32.56
C THR A 109 -7.48 18.26 31.52
N ASP A 110 -6.73 17.17 31.31
CA ASP A 110 -7.14 16.09 30.41
C ASP A 110 -8.45 15.44 30.91
N GLY A 111 -8.60 15.26 32.23
CA GLY A 111 -9.84 14.80 32.84
C GLY A 111 -11.02 15.77 32.67
N GLU A 112 -10.78 17.08 32.83
CA GLU A 112 -11.78 18.13 32.59
C GLU A 112 -12.26 18.11 31.12
N ASN A 113 -11.35 17.93 30.16
CA ASN A 113 -11.70 17.81 28.73
C ASN A 113 -12.57 16.58 28.45
N ILE A 114 -12.23 15.42 29.02
CA ILE A 114 -13.04 14.20 28.89
C ILE A 114 -14.43 14.43 29.50
N MET A 115 -14.51 15.07 30.67
CA MET A 115 -15.79 15.39 31.32
C MET A 115 -16.64 16.31 30.46
N MET A 116 -16.05 17.32 29.82
CA MET A 116 -16.72 18.23 28.89
C MET A 116 -17.26 17.49 27.65
N GLN A 117 -16.49 16.55 27.09
CA GLN A 117 -16.94 15.73 25.95
C GLN A 117 -18.12 14.82 26.31
N ILE A 118 -18.12 14.24 27.52
CA ILE A 118 -19.23 13.42 28.00
C ILE A 118 -20.50 14.26 28.19
N ASP A 119 -20.39 15.39 28.90
CA ASP A 119 -21.54 16.20 29.32
C ASP A 119 -22.16 17.00 28.16
N GLN A 120 -21.34 17.56 27.26
CA GLN A 120 -21.83 18.42 26.18
C GLN A 120 -22.20 17.67 24.90
N ASN A 121 -21.47 16.60 24.55
CA ASN A 121 -21.62 15.91 23.27
C ASN A 121 -22.31 14.55 23.39
N GLY A 122 -22.67 14.11 24.60
CA GLY A 122 -23.25 12.79 24.84
C GLY A 122 -22.32 11.63 24.42
N GLU A 123 -21.01 11.87 24.42
CA GLU A 123 -20.03 10.90 23.94
C GLU A 123 -19.94 9.68 24.88
N THR A 124 -19.93 8.48 24.30
CA THR A 124 -19.67 7.25 25.06
C THR A 124 -18.18 7.14 25.36
N VAL A 125 -17.85 6.87 26.61
CA VAL A 125 -16.49 6.62 27.08
C VAL A 125 -16.35 5.20 27.57
N GLY A 126 -15.14 4.65 27.43
CA GLY A 126 -14.84 3.28 27.85
C GLY A 126 -13.46 3.15 28.46
N LEU A 127 -13.24 2.03 29.14
CA LEU A 127 -11.91 1.57 29.50
C LEU A 127 -11.27 0.95 28.26
N MET A 128 -10.19 1.56 27.80
CA MET A 128 -9.36 1.03 26.74
C MET A 128 -8.04 0.49 27.32
N ASN A 129 -7.65 -0.69 26.86
CA ASN A 129 -6.31 -1.22 27.08
C ASN A 129 -5.72 -1.68 25.74
N VAL A 130 -4.40 -1.56 25.61
CA VAL A 130 -3.66 -1.99 24.43
C VAL A 130 -2.45 -2.79 24.91
N MET A 131 -2.32 -3.97 24.35
CA MET A 131 -1.22 -4.89 24.59
C MET A 131 -0.56 -5.27 23.28
N VAL A 132 0.76 -5.47 23.33
CA VAL A 132 1.53 -5.92 22.17
C VAL A 132 2.51 -7.01 22.60
N MET A 133 2.55 -8.06 21.79
CA MET A 133 3.46 -9.19 21.94
C MET A 133 4.31 -9.29 20.66
N PRO A 134 5.52 -8.70 20.61
CA PRO A 134 6.52 -9.09 19.62
C PRO A 134 6.92 -10.55 19.82
N PHE A 135 7.15 -11.26 18.71
CA PHE A 135 7.62 -12.64 18.72
C PHE A 135 8.54 -12.93 17.53
N ALA A 136 9.51 -13.83 17.70
CA ALA A 136 10.32 -14.40 16.62
C ALA A 136 11.02 -15.68 17.09
N GLU A 137 11.45 -16.51 16.13
CA GLU A 137 12.27 -17.73 16.39
C GLU A 137 13.72 -17.37 16.66
N ASP A 138 14.31 -16.51 15.82
CA ASP A 138 15.71 -16.08 15.94
C ASP A 138 15.86 -14.92 16.94
N GLU A 139 16.82 -15.04 17.85
CA GLU A 139 17.06 -14.06 18.93
C GLU A 139 17.40 -12.66 18.40
N LYS A 140 18.12 -12.56 17.27
CA LYS A 140 18.44 -11.26 16.65
C LYS A 140 17.19 -10.63 16.05
N GLN A 141 16.34 -11.43 15.40
CA GLN A 141 15.05 -10.96 14.89
C GLN A 141 14.11 -10.55 16.02
N PHE A 142 14.06 -11.31 17.11
CA PHE A 142 13.25 -10.99 18.29
C PHE A 142 13.66 -9.66 18.92
N THR A 143 14.97 -9.44 19.08
CA THR A 143 15.52 -8.17 19.57
C THR A 143 15.14 -7.00 18.66
N ARG A 144 15.19 -7.19 17.33
CA ARG A 144 14.75 -6.18 16.36
C ARG A 144 13.24 -5.90 16.46
N ALA A 145 12.42 -6.92 16.65
CA ALA A 145 10.97 -6.78 16.82
C ALA A 145 10.64 -5.98 18.09
N CYS A 146 11.28 -6.31 19.23
CA CYS A 146 11.12 -5.55 20.47
C CYS A 146 11.51 -4.08 20.32
N ARG A 147 12.67 -3.80 19.70
CA ARG A 147 13.12 -2.42 19.45
C ARG A 147 12.17 -1.66 18.52
N ARG A 148 11.62 -2.33 17.50
CA ARG A 148 10.62 -1.74 16.60
C ARG A 148 9.37 -1.33 17.38
N VAL A 149 8.84 -2.24 18.20
CA VAL A 149 7.70 -1.94 19.09
C VAL A 149 8.00 -0.72 19.95
N GLU A 150 9.11 -0.73 20.71
CA GLU A 150 9.48 0.39 21.58
C GLU A 150 9.61 1.73 20.84
N ASN A 151 10.20 1.72 19.65
CA ASN A 151 10.34 2.91 18.80
C ASN A 151 8.98 3.40 18.28
N THR A 152 8.15 2.52 17.73
CA THR A 152 6.84 2.89 17.17
C THR A 152 5.95 3.50 18.24
N PHE A 153 5.84 2.87 19.40
CA PHE A 153 5.06 3.43 20.51
C PHE A 153 5.62 4.77 20.99
N SER A 154 6.95 4.93 21.05
CA SER A 154 7.58 6.21 21.43
C SER A 154 7.29 7.32 20.42
N MET A 155 7.33 7.04 19.12
CA MET A 155 6.98 8.00 18.05
C MET A 155 5.52 8.44 18.15
N MET A 156 4.62 7.50 18.48
CA MET A 156 3.20 7.77 18.75
C MET A 156 2.94 8.42 20.11
N ARG A 157 4.00 8.81 20.84
CA ARG A 157 3.95 9.39 22.19
C ARG A 157 3.20 8.51 23.21
N CYS A 158 3.13 7.21 22.94
CA CYS A 158 2.65 6.20 23.87
C CYS A 158 3.81 5.70 24.73
N LYS A 159 3.53 5.40 26.00
CA LYS A 159 4.51 4.78 26.90
C LYS A 159 4.12 3.33 27.16
N ILE A 160 5.01 2.41 26.80
CA ILE A 160 4.85 0.99 27.08
C ILE A 160 5.72 0.53 28.24
N ARG A 161 5.30 -0.57 28.87
CA ARG A 161 6.05 -1.29 29.89
C ARG A 161 6.00 -2.79 29.65
N ASN A 162 7.13 -3.44 29.91
CA ASN A 162 7.16 -4.89 30.01
C ASN A 162 6.33 -5.34 31.23
N LEU A 163 5.43 -6.30 31.03
CA LEU A 163 4.62 -6.90 32.09
C LEU A 163 5.47 -7.94 32.86
N ALA A 164 6.51 -7.47 33.54
CA ALA A 164 7.45 -8.32 34.26
C ALA A 164 6.74 -9.10 35.38
N HIS A 165 6.98 -10.41 35.46
CA HIS A 165 6.25 -11.39 36.29
C HIS A 165 4.75 -11.56 35.97
N LEU A 166 4.24 -10.90 34.93
CA LEU A 166 2.84 -10.97 34.49
C LEU A 166 2.74 -11.47 33.04
N GLN A 167 3.75 -12.21 32.56
CA GLN A 167 3.77 -12.72 31.18
C GLN A 167 2.65 -13.73 30.93
N LYS A 168 2.32 -14.56 31.93
CA LYS A 168 1.25 -15.57 31.84
C LYS A 168 -0.13 -14.94 31.81
N GLU A 169 -0.38 -14.02 32.73
CA GLU A 169 -1.61 -13.24 32.84
C GLU A 169 -1.77 -12.36 31.60
N GLY A 170 -0.69 -11.73 31.15
CA GLY A 170 -0.68 -10.94 29.92
C GLY A 170 -0.99 -11.78 28.68
N PHE A 171 -0.38 -12.95 28.53
CA PHE A 171 -0.69 -13.86 27.41
C PHE A 171 -2.15 -14.32 27.43
N ARG A 172 -2.70 -14.64 28.60
CA ARG A 172 -4.13 -14.94 28.75
C ARG A 172 -5.02 -13.76 28.38
N HIS A 173 -4.68 -12.55 28.83
CA HIS A 173 -5.46 -11.35 28.52
C HIS A 173 -5.43 -11.00 27.02
N LEU A 174 -4.31 -11.24 26.34
CA LEU A 174 -4.15 -11.03 24.90
C LEU A 174 -4.80 -12.14 24.06
N SER A 175 -4.88 -13.36 24.59
CA SER A 175 -5.41 -14.52 23.88
C SER A 175 -6.93 -14.46 23.71
N PRO A 176 -7.47 -14.75 22.51
CA PRO A 176 -8.92 -14.82 22.31
C PRO A 176 -9.58 -16.03 23.00
N MET A 177 -8.78 -16.97 23.54
CA MET A 177 -9.26 -18.20 24.17
C MET A 177 -9.59 -18.04 25.65
N TYR A 178 -9.21 -16.91 26.25
CA TYR A 178 -9.40 -16.64 27.68
C TYR A 178 -10.23 -15.37 27.87
N PRO A 179 -11.00 -15.28 28.97
CA PRO A 179 -11.60 -14.01 29.35
C PRO A 179 -10.51 -12.99 29.70
N ALA A 180 -10.86 -11.71 29.57
CA ALA A 180 -10.01 -10.62 30.02
C ALA A 180 -9.60 -10.83 31.50
N GLN A 181 -8.32 -10.64 31.79
CA GLN A 181 -7.77 -10.78 33.14
C GLN A 181 -7.88 -9.45 33.90
N ASP A 182 -8.59 -9.46 35.03
CA ASP A 182 -8.83 -8.27 35.86
C ASP A 182 -7.53 -7.59 36.31
N GLN A 183 -6.55 -8.37 36.78
CA GLN A 183 -5.25 -7.86 37.22
C GLN A 183 -4.50 -7.08 36.13
N ILE A 184 -4.65 -7.47 34.87
CA ILE A 184 -4.06 -6.76 33.73
C ILE A 184 -4.88 -5.50 33.42
N GLY A 185 -6.21 -5.63 33.46
CA GLY A 185 -7.14 -4.52 33.32
C GLY A 185 -6.85 -3.38 34.31
N ASP A 186 -6.66 -3.69 35.60
CA ASP A 186 -6.36 -2.72 36.65
C ASP A 186 -5.11 -1.88 36.35
N ILE A 187 -4.13 -2.46 35.65
CA ILE A 187 -2.87 -1.80 35.30
C ILE A 187 -3.02 -0.96 34.02
N LEU A 188 -3.65 -1.56 32.99
CA LEU A 188 -3.61 -1.04 31.62
C LEU A 188 -4.84 -0.24 31.21
N ASN A 189 -5.99 -0.42 31.88
CA ASN A 189 -7.20 0.30 31.54
C ASN A 189 -6.99 1.81 31.72
N LYS A 190 -7.32 2.55 30.66
CA LYS A 190 -7.38 4.01 30.65
C LYS A 190 -8.71 4.44 30.07
N ILE A 191 -9.27 5.50 30.64
CA ILE A 191 -10.50 6.11 30.13
C ILE A 191 -10.19 6.70 28.75
N MET A 192 -10.97 6.33 27.75
CA MET A 192 -10.83 6.79 26.38
C MET A 192 -12.21 7.07 25.77
N PRO A 193 -12.39 8.20 25.06
CA PRO A 193 -13.60 8.44 24.29
C PRO A 193 -13.74 7.45 23.13
N MET A 194 -14.97 7.01 22.85
CA MET A 194 -15.23 6.05 21.78
C MET A 194 -14.82 6.60 20.41
N SER A 195 -14.99 7.90 20.15
CA SER A 195 -14.56 8.51 18.89
C SER A 195 -13.06 8.38 18.65
N THR A 196 -12.25 8.45 19.72
CA THR A 196 -10.79 8.33 19.66
C THR A 196 -10.36 6.89 19.36
N PHE A 197 -11.09 5.90 19.91
CA PHE A 197 -10.88 4.49 19.58
C PHE A 197 -11.28 4.18 18.13
N VAL A 198 -12.49 4.58 17.71
CA VAL A 198 -12.98 4.38 16.33
C VAL A 198 -12.09 5.08 15.31
N GLY A 199 -11.76 6.34 15.57
CA GLY A 199 -10.87 7.14 14.71
C GLY A 199 -9.43 6.62 14.65
N GLY A 200 -9.05 5.68 15.53
CA GLY A 200 -7.77 4.99 15.46
C GLY A 200 -7.70 3.93 14.35
N PHE A 201 -8.84 3.52 13.77
CA PHE A 201 -8.94 2.46 12.75
C PHE A 201 -8.17 1.17 13.13
N PRO A 202 -8.49 0.54 14.27
CA PRO A 202 -7.75 -0.63 14.76
C PRO A 202 -7.77 -1.83 13.82
N PHE A 203 -8.80 -1.92 12.97
CA PHE A 203 -8.98 -3.00 11.99
C PHE A 203 -8.53 -2.63 10.57
N ALA A 204 -8.00 -1.43 10.35
CA ALA A 204 -7.46 -1.09 9.04
C ALA A 204 -6.19 -1.90 8.79
N SER A 205 -6.23 -2.80 7.82
CA SER A 205 -5.04 -3.48 7.31
C SER A 205 -4.26 -2.53 6.41
N SER A 206 -2.94 -2.51 6.56
CA SER A 206 -2.07 -1.88 5.57
C SER A 206 -1.92 -2.77 4.33
N GLY A 207 -1.36 -2.23 3.26
CA GLY A 207 -1.26 -2.88 1.96
C GLY A 207 -2.36 -2.45 0.99
N PHE A 208 -2.12 -2.73 -0.28
CA PHE A 208 -3.06 -2.48 -1.36
C PHE A 208 -3.17 -3.79 -2.13
N ASN A 209 -4.35 -4.40 -2.14
CA ASN A 209 -4.49 -5.74 -2.70
C ASN A 209 -5.71 -5.77 -3.62
N ASP A 210 -5.44 -5.93 -4.91
CA ASP A 210 -6.48 -6.10 -5.92
C ASP A 210 -7.11 -7.51 -5.96
N GLU A 211 -6.64 -8.43 -5.11
CA GLU A 211 -6.93 -9.87 -5.05
C GLU A 211 -6.34 -10.65 -6.24
N THR A 212 -6.41 -10.07 -7.43
CA THR A 212 -5.78 -10.55 -8.67
C THR A 212 -4.56 -9.71 -9.02
N GLY A 213 -3.81 -10.14 -10.05
CA GLY A 213 -2.65 -9.40 -10.55
C GLY A 213 -1.33 -10.01 -10.10
N TYR A 214 -0.38 -9.16 -9.73
CA TYR A 214 0.96 -9.58 -9.33
C TYR A 214 1.50 -8.75 -8.17
N TYR A 215 2.47 -9.33 -7.46
CA TYR A 215 3.21 -8.64 -6.42
C TYR A 215 3.96 -7.44 -7.01
N PHE A 216 3.62 -6.24 -6.57
CA PHE A 216 4.24 -5.01 -7.01
C PHE A 216 5.28 -4.52 -6.02
N ALA A 217 4.93 -4.43 -4.73
CA ALA A 217 5.81 -3.91 -3.69
C ALA A 217 5.35 -4.31 -2.28
N LYS A 218 6.04 -3.77 -1.26
CA LYS A 218 5.57 -3.71 0.12
C LYS A 218 5.42 -2.24 0.52
N ASP A 219 4.40 -1.94 1.32
CA ASP A 219 4.27 -0.62 1.93
C ASP A 219 5.27 -0.42 3.09
N ALA A 220 5.26 0.77 3.70
CA ALA A 220 6.14 1.11 4.81
C ALA A 220 5.94 0.24 6.07
N SER A 221 4.77 -0.35 6.23
CA SER A 221 4.41 -1.24 7.35
C SER A 221 4.68 -2.71 7.03
N GLY A 222 5.11 -3.03 5.80
CA GLY A 222 5.36 -4.39 5.33
C GLY A 222 4.14 -5.08 4.73
N GLY A 223 3.00 -4.38 4.60
CA GLY A 223 1.81 -4.85 3.91
C GLY A 223 2.10 -5.05 2.42
N LEU A 224 1.55 -6.13 1.84
CA LEU A 224 1.77 -6.43 0.43
C LEU A 224 1.00 -5.45 -0.45
N VAL A 225 1.64 -5.03 -1.53
CA VAL A 225 1.04 -4.27 -2.62
C VAL A 225 0.91 -5.22 -3.82
N ILE A 226 -0.30 -5.70 -4.05
CA ILE A 226 -0.67 -6.56 -5.18
C ILE A 226 -1.56 -5.73 -6.10
N VAL A 227 -1.13 -5.57 -7.34
CA VAL A 227 -1.80 -4.69 -8.31
C VAL A 227 -2.23 -5.51 -9.51
N ASP A 228 -3.47 -5.28 -9.94
CA ASP A 228 -3.96 -5.75 -11.23
C ASP A 228 -4.20 -4.57 -12.17
N THR A 229 -3.25 -4.39 -13.09
CA THR A 229 -3.24 -3.37 -14.14
C THR A 229 -4.41 -3.53 -15.11
N TRP A 230 -4.98 -4.74 -15.22
CA TRP A 230 -6.08 -5.05 -16.14
C TRP A 230 -7.46 -4.89 -15.50
N LYS A 231 -7.53 -4.63 -14.18
CA LYS A 231 -8.79 -4.40 -13.47
C LYS A 231 -9.52 -3.20 -14.05
N ARG A 232 -10.85 -3.30 -14.12
CA ARG A 232 -11.76 -2.25 -14.60
C ARG A 232 -12.87 -2.02 -13.58
N GLY A 233 -13.23 -0.75 -13.39
CA GLY A 233 -14.30 -0.33 -12.49
C GLY A 233 -13.84 0.67 -11.42
N GLY A 234 -14.77 1.47 -10.92
CA GLY A 234 -14.49 2.52 -9.95
C GLY A 234 -13.47 3.54 -10.48
N ASP A 235 -12.35 3.67 -9.78
CA ASP A 235 -11.22 4.54 -10.14
C ASP A 235 -10.25 3.92 -11.17
N ARG A 236 -10.45 2.65 -11.57
CA ARG A 236 -9.64 1.94 -12.57
C ARG A 236 -10.20 2.12 -13.97
N THR A 237 -9.90 3.27 -14.57
CA THR A 237 -10.40 3.66 -15.90
C THR A 237 -9.55 3.16 -17.06
N ASN A 238 -8.26 2.90 -16.84
CA ASN A 238 -7.33 2.41 -17.86
C ASN A 238 -6.17 1.60 -17.24
N SER A 239 -5.33 0.99 -18.10
CA SER A 239 -4.17 0.18 -17.73
C SER A 239 -2.82 0.91 -17.85
N ASN A 240 -2.84 2.22 -18.08
CA ASN A 240 -1.60 2.95 -18.35
C ASN A 240 -0.83 3.19 -17.05
N ILE A 241 0.48 2.99 -17.10
CA ILE A 241 1.38 3.21 -15.95
C ILE A 241 2.39 4.28 -16.31
N VAL A 242 2.58 5.24 -15.41
CA VAL A 242 3.61 6.27 -15.53
C VAL A 242 4.64 6.08 -14.43
N ILE A 243 5.89 5.84 -14.81
CA ILE A 243 7.01 5.65 -13.88
C ILE A 243 7.99 6.81 -14.06
N MET A 244 8.18 7.60 -13.00
CA MET A 244 9.08 8.76 -12.98
C MET A 244 10.16 8.60 -11.90
N GLY A 245 11.37 9.08 -12.20
CA GLY A 245 12.47 9.06 -11.24
C GLY A 245 13.76 9.58 -11.86
N VAL A 246 14.61 10.20 -11.03
CA VAL A 246 15.95 10.65 -11.45
C VAL A 246 16.87 9.46 -11.70
N ALA A 247 17.97 9.66 -12.42
CA ALA A 247 18.93 8.59 -12.69
C ALA A 247 19.45 7.96 -11.38
N GLY A 248 19.55 6.63 -11.34
CA GLY A 248 20.07 5.88 -10.19
C GLY A 248 19.07 5.50 -9.09
N VAL A 249 17.82 5.96 -9.13
CA VAL A 249 16.81 5.61 -8.09
C VAL A 249 16.14 4.26 -8.27
N GLY A 250 16.48 3.52 -9.34
CA GLY A 250 15.92 2.20 -9.62
C GLY A 250 14.71 2.18 -10.57
N LYS A 251 14.49 3.24 -11.36
CA LYS A 251 13.44 3.32 -12.40
C LYS A 251 13.43 2.07 -13.31
N SER A 252 14.57 1.74 -13.90
CA SER A 252 14.71 0.62 -14.84
C SER A 252 14.52 -0.72 -14.15
N THR A 253 14.89 -0.84 -12.86
CA THR A 253 14.60 -2.02 -12.04
C THR A 253 13.09 -2.21 -11.85
N ALA A 254 12.37 -1.13 -11.52
CA ALA A 254 10.90 -1.17 -11.38
C ALA A 254 10.21 -1.53 -12.70
N VAL A 255 10.65 -0.96 -13.82
CA VAL A 255 10.12 -1.29 -15.16
C VAL A 255 10.38 -2.77 -15.51
N LYS A 256 11.59 -3.29 -15.25
CA LYS A 256 11.91 -4.72 -15.46
C LYS A 256 11.03 -5.63 -14.61
N HIS A 257 10.77 -5.26 -13.36
CA HIS A 257 9.88 -6.01 -12.46
C HIS A 257 8.44 -6.07 -13.00
N VAL A 258 7.88 -4.92 -13.38
CA VAL A 258 6.53 -4.84 -13.97
C VAL A 258 6.45 -5.65 -15.27
N ALA A 259 7.42 -5.45 -16.17
CA ALA A 259 7.45 -6.15 -17.44
C ALA A 259 7.57 -7.67 -17.25
N LEU A 260 8.48 -8.14 -16.41
CA LEU A 260 8.60 -9.58 -16.16
C LEU A 260 7.31 -10.16 -15.57
N SER A 261 6.65 -9.44 -14.66
CA SER A 261 5.39 -9.86 -14.06
C SER A 261 4.26 -9.96 -15.09
N GLU A 262 4.14 -8.99 -15.99
CA GLU A 262 3.19 -9.03 -17.11
C GLU A 262 3.52 -10.14 -18.11
N TYR A 263 4.80 -10.33 -18.44
CA TYR A 263 5.24 -11.39 -19.34
C TYR A 263 4.87 -12.78 -18.80
N MET A 264 5.07 -12.99 -17.49
CA MET A 264 4.69 -14.23 -16.81
C MET A 264 3.17 -14.49 -16.82
N LYS A 265 2.35 -13.43 -16.94
CA LYS A 265 0.90 -13.54 -17.13
C LYS A 265 0.50 -13.80 -18.60
N GLY A 266 1.46 -13.86 -19.51
CA GLY A 266 1.24 -14.08 -20.94
C GLY A 266 1.09 -12.81 -21.78
N THR A 267 1.37 -11.63 -21.21
CA THR A 267 1.28 -10.35 -21.93
C THR A 267 2.47 -10.19 -22.89
N LYS A 268 2.21 -9.80 -24.14
CA LYS A 268 3.26 -9.42 -25.10
C LYS A 268 3.85 -8.06 -24.72
N ILE A 269 5.18 -7.97 -24.69
CA ILE A 269 5.89 -6.76 -24.27
C ILE A 269 6.72 -6.20 -25.41
N ILE A 270 6.62 -4.90 -25.62
CA ILE A 270 7.38 -4.15 -26.62
C ILE A 270 8.08 -3.01 -25.90
N PHE A 271 9.40 -2.93 -26.03
CA PHE A 271 10.21 -1.85 -25.47
C PHE A 271 10.72 -0.93 -26.59
N ILE A 272 10.65 0.37 -26.35
CA ILE A 272 11.41 1.39 -27.10
C ILE A 272 12.52 1.85 -26.16
N ASP A 273 13.74 1.39 -26.42
CA ASP A 273 14.85 1.45 -25.48
C ASP A 273 16.05 2.20 -26.06
N PRO A 274 16.14 3.53 -25.89
CA PRO A 274 17.26 4.31 -26.40
C PRO A 274 18.57 4.05 -25.63
N GLU A 275 18.50 3.56 -24.39
CA GLU A 275 19.67 3.36 -23.51
C GLU A 275 20.18 1.90 -23.53
N SER A 276 19.49 1.00 -24.24
CA SER A 276 19.79 -0.44 -24.32
C SER A 276 19.79 -1.16 -22.95
N GLU A 277 19.03 -0.66 -21.98
CA GLU A 277 18.96 -1.21 -20.62
C GLU A 277 18.16 -2.52 -20.53
N TYR A 278 17.28 -2.80 -21.50
CA TYR A 278 16.39 -3.97 -21.52
C TYR A 278 16.86 -5.08 -22.46
N ARG A 279 18.00 -4.90 -23.15
CA ARG A 279 18.57 -5.91 -24.07
C ARG A 279 18.79 -7.26 -23.40
N GLU A 280 19.40 -7.28 -22.22
CA GLU A 280 19.67 -8.52 -21.48
C GLU A 280 18.37 -9.22 -21.08
N LEU A 281 17.37 -8.45 -20.63
CA LEU A 281 16.05 -9.00 -20.28
C LEU A 281 15.41 -9.67 -21.50
N CYS A 282 15.42 -8.98 -22.65
CA CYS A 282 14.89 -9.52 -23.90
C CYS A 282 15.58 -10.84 -24.28
N GLN A 283 16.91 -10.88 -24.25
CA GLN A 283 17.68 -12.08 -24.57
C GLN A 283 17.40 -13.25 -23.62
N ARG A 284 17.30 -12.98 -22.30
CA ARG A 284 17.00 -14.02 -21.30
C ARG A 284 15.58 -14.57 -21.43
N LEU A 285 14.65 -13.78 -21.96
CA LEU A 285 13.28 -14.21 -22.24
C LEU A 285 13.09 -14.77 -23.66
N ASN A 286 14.18 -15.00 -24.40
CA ASN A 286 14.18 -15.44 -25.80
C ASN A 286 13.36 -14.51 -26.72
N GLY A 287 13.34 -13.21 -26.43
CA GLY A 287 12.69 -12.20 -27.25
C GLY A 287 13.56 -11.70 -28.40
N ASP A 288 12.92 -10.98 -29.32
CA ASP A 288 13.58 -10.37 -30.47
C ASP A 288 14.17 -9.00 -30.10
N TRP A 289 15.50 -8.90 -30.15
CA TRP A 289 16.18 -7.61 -30.00
C TRP A 289 16.51 -7.02 -31.37
N ILE A 290 15.94 -5.85 -31.67
CA ILE A 290 16.09 -5.17 -32.96
C ILE A 290 16.89 -3.89 -32.76
N ASN A 291 18.04 -3.78 -33.44
CA ASN A 291 18.85 -2.57 -33.44
C ASN A 291 18.34 -1.56 -34.49
N ALA A 292 17.51 -0.61 -34.06
CA ALA A 292 16.96 0.44 -34.91
C ALA A 292 17.95 1.57 -35.29
N GLY A 293 19.17 1.56 -34.77
CA GLY A 293 20.19 2.60 -34.98
C GLY A 293 21.07 2.43 -36.23
N GLY A 294 20.73 1.52 -37.15
CA GLY A 294 21.46 1.33 -38.42
C GLY A 294 21.94 -0.10 -38.71
N GLY A 295 21.56 -1.08 -37.89
CA GLY A 295 21.82 -2.50 -38.20
C GLY A 295 21.14 -2.95 -39.49
N SER A 296 21.73 -3.93 -40.20
CA SER A 296 21.19 -4.45 -41.46
C SER A 296 19.73 -4.94 -41.36
N ASN A 297 19.35 -5.45 -40.19
CA ASN A 297 18.03 -6.07 -39.95
C ASN A 297 17.06 -5.17 -39.16
N GLY A 298 17.46 -3.93 -38.83
CA GLY A 298 16.67 -3.03 -37.98
C GLY A 298 16.33 -1.70 -38.62
N ARG A 299 16.55 -1.54 -39.93
CA ARG A 299 16.20 -0.31 -40.66
C ARG A 299 14.68 -0.15 -40.73
N ILE A 300 14.18 0.96 -40.20
CA ILE A 300 12.78 1.34 -40.32
C ILE A 300 12.69 2.38 -41.42
N ASN A 301 11.91 2.10 -42.47
CA ASN A 301 11.63 3.07 -43.53
C ASN A 301 10.53 4.05 -43.08
N PRO A 302 10.81 5.34 -42.87
CA PRO A 302 9.79 6.31 -42.48
C PRO A 302 8.72 6.51 -43.56
N LEU A 303 9.05 6.28 -44.83
CA LEU A 303 8.12 6.36 -45.97
C LEU A 303 7.25 5.11 -46.14
N GLN A 304 7.39 4.12 -45.25
CA GLN A 304 6.49 2.98 -45.25
C GLN A 304 5.15 3.39 -44.66
N ILE A 305 4.13 3.47 -45.52
CA ILE A 305 2.75 3.65 -45.09
C ILE A 305 2.36 2.47 -44.21
N ARG A 306 1.86 2.77 -43.01
CA ARG A 306 1.27 1.78 -42.10
C ARG A 306 -0.24 1.93 -42.15
N PRO A 307 -1.00 0.83 -42.06
CA PRO A 307 -2.45 0.90 -41.93
C PRO A 307 -2.80 1.81 -40.76
N ALA A 308 -3.80 2.68 -40.94
CA ALA A 308 -4.39 3.39 -39.82
C ALA A 308 -4.96 2.36 -38.82
N PRO A 309 -4.84 2.58 -37.50
CA PRO A 309 -5.68 1.85 -36.56
C PRO A 309 -7.13 2.19 -36.92
N ARG A 310 -7.86 1.21 -37.46
CA ARG A 310 -9.28 1.32 -37.74
C ARG A 310 -10.00 0.70 -36.56
N ASP A 311 -10.95 1.42 -35.99
CA ASP A 311 -11.82 0.87 -34.96
C ASP A 311 -12.74 -0.19 -35.59
N GLU A 312 -13.04 -1.24 -34.83
CA GLU A 312 -13.98 -2.27 -35.26
C GLU A 312 -15.41 -1.67 -35.33
N GLU A 313 -16.24 -2.13 -36.27
CA GLU A 313 -17.58 -1.58 -36.49
C GLU A 313 -18.50 -1.67 -35.24
N ASP A 314 -18.21 -2.61 -34.34
CA ASP A 314 -18.98 -2.90 -33.12
C ASP A 314 -18.46 -2.17 -31.86
N GLU A 315 -17.46 -1.27 -31.98
CA GLU A 315 -16.91 -0.56 -30.83
C GLU A 315 -17.88 0.50 -30.30
N GLN A 316 -18.17 0.47 -28.99
CA GLN A 316 -19.23 1.28 -28.36
C GLN A 316 -18.91 2.80 -28.34
N PHE A 317 -17.62 3.17 -28.46
CA PHE A 317 -17.13 4.55 -28.49
C PHE A 317 -15.96 4.69 -29.50
N PRO A 318 -16.24 4.71 -30.81
CA PRO A 318 -15.21 4.75 -31.83
C PRO A 318 -14.49 6.12 -31.84
N LEU A 319 -13.16 6.09 -31.80
CA LEU A 319 -12.24 7.23 -31.86
C LEU A 319 -11.76 7.54 -33.29
N TYR A 320 -11.77 6.54 -34.17
CA TYR A 320 -11.26 6.53 -35.54
C TYR A 320 -12.32 5.97 -36.51
N LYS A 321 -13.57 6.40 -36.34
CA LYS A 321 -14.67 6.05 -37.25
C LYS A 321 -14.41 6.65 -38.63
N ASP A 322 -14.41 5.82 -39.67
CA ASP A 322 -14.41 6.31 -41.05
C ASP A 322 -15.78 6.95 -41.33
N GLU A 323 -15.85 8.27 -41.36
CA GLU A 323 -17.09 9.04 -41.61
C GLU A 323 -17.59 8.96 -43.07
N GLY A 324 -17.22 7.92 -43.81
CA GLY A 324 -17.60 7.73 -45.22
C GLY A 324 -16.90 8.70 -46.18
N HIS A 325 -15.92 9.47 -45.70
CA HIS A 325 -15.04 10.31 -46.50
C HIS A 325 -13.63 9.75 -46.67
N GLY A 326 -13.39 8.50 -46.21
CA GLY A 326 -12.22 7.71 -46.56
C GLY A 326 -10.93 8.45 -46.26
N MET A 327 -10.58 8.58 -44.98
CA MET A 327 -9.26 9.08 -44.62
C MET A 327 -8.23 8.03 -45.02
N SER A 328 -7.75 8.12 -46.27
CA SER A 328 -6.82 7.13 -46.83
C SER A 328 -5.61 6.92 -45.91
N ASP A 329 -5.13 5.68 -45.82
CA ASP A 329 -3.93 5.34 -45.04
C ASP A 329 -2.75 6.25 -45.44
N MET A 330 -2.68 6.62 -46.71
CA MET A 330 -1.73 7.61 -47.25
C MET A 330 -1.92 9.01 -46.65
N ALA A 331 -3.14 9.51 -46.50
CA ALA A 331 -3.39 10.83 -45.91
C ALA A 331 -3.01 10.89 -44.43
N LEU A 332 -3.31 9.84 -43.65
CA LEU A 332 -2.86 9.76 -42.25
C LEU A 332 -1.33 9.65 -42.18
N HIS A 333 -0.73 8.84 -43.05
CA HIS A 333 0.72 8.69 -43.10
C HIS A 333 1.44 9.99 -43.49
N LEU A 334 0.89 10.80 -44.41
CA LEU A 334 1.45 12.10 -44.74
C LEU A 334 1.46 13.06 -43.54
N LYS A 335 0.45 13.01 -42.66
CA LYS A 335 0.47 13.78 -41.39
C LYS A 335 1.58 13.28 -40.46
N ASN A 336 1.77 11.97 -40.36
CA ASN A 336 2.88 11.39 -39.56
C ASN A 336 4.25 11.78 -40.13
N LEU A 337 4.40 11.80 -41.45
CA LEU A 337 5.62 12.28 -42.12
C LEU A 337 5.86 13.76 -41.88
N GLU A 338 4.83 14.58 -41.88
CA GLU A 338 4.96 16.00 -41.52
C GLU A 338 5.50 16.17 -40.10
N ILE A 339 4.98 15.41 -39.13
CA ILE A 339 5.53 15.39 -37.75
C ILE A 339 6.98 14.91 -37.75
N PHE A 340 7.28 13.82 -38.46
CA PHE A 340 8.65 13.28 -38.58
C PHE A 340 9.63 14.32 -39.12
N PHE A 341 9.30 14.98 -40.23
CA PHE A 341 10.14 16.01 -40.83
C PHE A 341 10.24 17.27 -39.97
N ASN A 342 9.20 17.63 -39.23
CA ASN A 342 9.28 18.73 -38.26
C ASN A 342 10.22 18.42 -37.10
N LEU A 343 10.27 17.17 -36.65
CA LEU A 343 11.22 16.73 -35.62
C LEU A 343 12.64 16.62 -36.17
N TYR A 344 12.80 16.21 -37.44
CA TYR A 344 14.11 16.05 -38.09
C TYR A 344 14.71 17.38 -38.58
N ILE A 345 13.88 18.31 -39.07
CA ILE A 345 14.27 19.64 -39.59
C ILE A 345 13.34 20.70 -38.96
N PRO A 346 13.65 21.18 -37.74
CA PRO A 346 12.79 22.12 -37.01
C PRO A 346 12.55 23.47 -37.72
N ASP A 347 13.52 23.91 -38.52
CA ASP A 347 13.53 25.23 -39.17
C ASP A 347 12.71 25.29 -40.49
N LEU A 348 11.95 24.24 -40.82
CA LEU A 348 11.11 24.21 -42.01
C LEU A 348 10.04 25.32 -41.97
N THR A 349 10.09 26.24 -42.94
CA THR A 349 9.06 27.27 -43.13
C THR A 349 7.75 26.67 -43.64
N MET A 350 6.61 27.36 -43.43
CA MET A 350 5.30 26.90 -43.93
C MET A 350 5.31 26.63 -45.45
N MET A 351 6.00 27.47 -46.22
CA MET A 351 6.13 27.29 -47.66
C MET A 351 6.93 26.03 -48.02
N GLN A 352 8.05 25.77 -47.33
CA GLN A 352 8.84 24.55 -47.54
C GLN A 352 8.06 23.29 -47.14
N LYS A 353 7.23 23.34 -46.09
CA LYS A 353 6.35 22.22 -45.71
C LYS A 353 5.32 21.90 -46.78
N ALA A 354 4.72 22.93 -47.39
CA ALA A 354 3.78 22.75 -48.50
C ALA A 354 4.45 22.10 -49.72
N VAL A 355 5.65 22.56 -50.08
CA VAL A 355 6.45 21.96 -51.16
C VAL A 355 6.84 20.52 -50.83
N LEU A 356 7.32 20.26 -49.61
CA LEU A 356 7.67 18.90 -49.15
C LEU A 356 6.49 17.94 -49.27
N LYS A 357 5.30 18.37 -48.84
CA LYS A 357 4.08 17.55 -48.95
C LYS A 357 3.73 17.25 -50.41
N GLN A 358 3.85 18.24 -51.30
CA GLN A 358 3.63 18.06 -52.74
C GLN A 358 4.61 17.04 -53.32
N CYS A 359 5.91 17.17 -53.01
CA CYS A 359 6.94 16.24 -53.46
C CYS A 359 6.72 14.82 -52.93
N LEU A 360 6.26 14.66 -51.68
CA LEU A 360 5.93 13.34 -51.13
C LEU A 360 4.77 12.68 -51.89
N ILE A 361 3.72 13.43 -52.22
CA ILE A 361 2.59 12.91 -53.01
C ILE A 361 3.06 12.49 -54.40
N GLU A 362 3.85 13.32 -55.07
CA GLU A 362 4.42 13.01 -56.38
C GLU A 362 5.32 11.75 -56.33
N LEU A 363 6.13 11.62 -55.29
CA LEU A 363 6.98 10.45 -55.06
C LEU A 363 6.13 9.18 -54.89
N TYR A 364 5.10 9.18 -54.05
CA TYR A 364 4.22 8.01 -53.92
C TYR A 364 3.53 7.65 -55.23
N ASN A 365 3.07 8.65 -56.00
CA ASN A 365 2.46 8.43 -57.31
C ASN A 365 3.43 7.77 -58.31
N GLN A 366 4.72 8.12 -58.28
CA GLN A 366 5.76 7.45 -59.10
C GLN A 366 5.91 5.96 -58.77
N PHE A 367 5.65 5.57 -57.51
CA PHE A 367 5.64 4.18 -57.06
C PHE A 367 4.27 3.50 -57.25
N LEU A 368 3.34 4.13 -57.97
CA LEU A 368 1.96 3.67 -58.18
C LEU A 368 1.17 3.52 -56.89
N ILE A 369 1.49 4.34 -55.87
CA ILE A 369 0.79 4.41 -54.60
C ILE A 369 -0.08 5.66 -54.61
N THR A 370 -1.38 5.45 -54.61
CA THR A 370 -2.42 6.50 -54.65
C THR A 370 -3.28 6.45 -53.40
N TRP A 371 -4.17 7.45 -53.24
CA TRP A 371 -5.12 7.56 -52.12
C TRP A 371 -6.02 6.32 -51.93
N THR A 372 -6.24 5.51 -52.96
CA THR A 372 -7.10 4.31 -52.90
C THR A 372 -6.32 3.00 -52.85
N THR A 373 -5.00 3.06 -52.74
CA THR A 373 -4.15 1.86 -52.75
C THR A 373 -4.29 1.09 -51.45
N ASP A 374 -4.55 -0.21 -51.56
CA ASP A 374 -4.58 -1.13 -50.43
C ASP A 374 -3.15 -1.40 -49.93
N ILE A 375 -2.79 -0.71 -48.84
CA ILE A 375 -1.44 -0.75 -48.26
C ILE A 375 -1.08 -2.14 -47.71
N THR A 376 -2.07 -2.96 -47.33
CA THR A 376 -1.82 -4.31 -46.77
C THR A 376 -1.20 -5.27 -47.79
N LYS A 377 -1.36 -4.98 -49.09
CA LYS A 377 -0.83 -5.79 -50.20
C LYS A 377 0.53 -5.30 -50.73
N LEU A 378 1.07 -4.21 -50.18
CA LEU A 378 2.34 -3.65 -50.63
C LEU A 378 3.52 -4.39 -49.96
N SER A 379 4.42 -4.93 -50.79
CA SER A 379 5.71 -5.48 -50.33
C SER A 379 6.71 -4.36 -50.01
N GLN A 380 7.58 -4.56 -49.03
CA GLN A 380 8.60 -3.59 -48.61
C GLN A 380 9.49 -3.07 -49.77
N GLN A 381 9.75 -3.89 -50.79
CA GLN A 381 10.60 -3.53 -51.94
C GLN A 381 9.93 -2.57 -52.94
N ARG A 382 8.61 -2.36 -52.83
CA ARG A 382 7.83 -1.50 -53.73
C ARG A 382 7.52 -0.12 -53.12
N LEU A 383 8.12 0.19 -51.98
CA LEU A 383 7.95 1.47 -51.30
C LEU A 383 9.12 2.41 -51.61
N PRO A 384 8.88 3.72 -51.67
CA PRO A 384 9.96 4.69 -51.75
C PRO A 384 10.82 4.63 -50.49
N TYR A 385 12.11 4.93 -50.62
CA TYR A 385 13.05 5.01 -49.49
C TYR A 385 14.03 6.17 -49.72
N PHE A 386 14.58 6.72 -48.63
CA PHE A 386 15.67 7.69 -48.69
C PHE A 386 16.99 6.94 -48.92
N PHE A 387 17.82 7.45 -49.83
CA PHE A 387 19.16 6.91 -50.09
C PHE A 387 20.12 7.14 -48.92
#